data_AF-A0A7J7LX60-F1
#
_entry.id   AF-A0A7J7LX60-F1
#
_cell.length_a   1.000
_cell.length_b   1.000
_cell.length_c   1.000
_cell.angle_alpha   90.00
_cell.angle_beta   90.00
_cell.angle_gamma   90.00
#
_symmetry.space_group_name_H-M   'P 1'
#
loop_
_entity.id
_entity.type
_entity.pdbx_description
1 polymer ?
#
loop_
_entity_poly.entity_id
_entity_poly.type
_entity_poly.pdbx_seq_one_letter_code
_entity_poly.pdbx_strand_id
1 'polypeptide(L)'
;MTLLLGPPNSGKTTFLQALSGKLDNKVRVTWKITYCGYDFLEFVPQRTCAYISQHDLYHGEMTVRETLDFSGRCLGVGTIFDMLAELS
;
A
#
# COMPACT_ATOMS: atom_id res chain seq x y z
N MET A 1 15.47 7.21 -0.59
CA MET A 1 15.20 6.53 0.70
C MET A 1 15.07 7.60 1.77
N THR A 2 14.03 7.53 2.62
CA THR A 2 13.75 8.54 3.66
C THR A 2 13.52 7.83 4.99
N LEU A 3 14.12 8.34 6.07
CA LEU A 3 13.98 7.81 7.43
C LEU A 3 13.13 8.77 8.26
N LEU A 4 12.08 8.25 8.91
CA LEU A 4 11.20 9.02 9.79
C LEU A 4 11.42 8.60 11.25
N LEU A 5 11.99 9.49 12.06
CA LEU A 5 12.26 9.26 13.49
C LEU A 5 11.39 10.16 14.36
N GLY A 6 11.05 9.66 15.54
CA GLY A 6 10.26 10.40 16.53
C GLY A 6 9.95 9.54 17.75
N PRO A 7 9.69 10.14 18.92
CA PRO A 7 9.41 9.41 20.16
C PRO A 7 8.13 8.56 20.05
N PRO A 8 7.88 7.61 20.97
CA PRO A 8 6.61 6.90 21.04
C PRO A 8 5.42 7.88 21.02
N ASN A 9 4.33 7.50 20.36
CA ASN A 9 3.12 8.33 20.18
C ASN A 9 3.29 9.64 19.39
N SER A 10 4.43 9.87 18.71
CA SER A 10 4.63 11.05 17.86
C SER A 10 3.86 11.04 16.53
N GLY A 11 2.97 10.07 16.30
CA GLY A 11 2.15 9.99 15.08
C GLY A 11 2.84 9.45 13.82
N LYS A 12 4.02 8.83 13.90
CA LYS A 12 4.75 8.28 12.73
C LYS A 12 3.90 7.30 11.92
N THR A 13 3.29 6.32 12.59
CA THR A 13 2.44 5.31 11.95
C THR A 13 1.23 5.97 11.30
N THR A 14 0.59 6.89 12.01
CA THR A 14 -0.55 7.69 11.49
C THR A 14 -0.17 8.50 10.26
N PHE A 15 1.03 9.09 10.26
CA PHE A 15 1.56 9.84 9.12
C PHE A 15 1.80 8.95 7.88
N LEU A 16 2.40 7.77 8.06
CA LEU A 16 2.59 6.81 6.96
C LEU A 16 1.26 6.24 6.43
N GLN A 17 0.28 6.03 7.30
CA GLN A 17 -1.08 5.65 6.91
C GLN A 17 -1.77 6.78 6.12
N ALA A 18 -1.58 8.05 6.51
CA ALA A 18 -2.10 9.19 5.77
C ALA A 18 -1.51 9.27 4.35
N LEU A 19 -0.20 9.10 4.20
CA LEU A 19 0.46 9.12 2.89
C LEU A 19 0.01 8.00 1.94
N SER A 20 -0.40 6.86 2.48
CA SER A 20 -0.89 5.71 1.70
C SER A 20 -2.40 5.69 1.51
N GLY A 21 -3.12 6.70 2.00
CA GLY A 21 -4.58 6.74 1.94
C GLY A 21 -5.27 5.68 2.83
N LYS A 22 -4.58 5.17 3.86
CA LYS A 22 -5.12 4.20 4.83
C LYS A 22 -5.45 4.83 6.19
N LEU A 23 -5.57 6.15 6.27
CA LEU A 23 -5.97 6.85 7.48
C LEU A 23 -7.47 6.64 7.76
N ASP A 24 -7.86 6.52 9.03
CA ASP A 24 -9.26 6.44 9.42
C ASP A 24 -10.01 7.71 9.02
N ASN A 25 -11.16 7.55 8.37
CA ASN A 25 -12.05 8.62 7.91
C ASN A 25 -12.55 9.54 9.04
N LYS A 26 -12.47 9.10 10.30
CA LYS A 26 -12.85 9.91 11.47
C LYS A 26 -11.82 10.98 11.82
N VAL A 27 -10.60 10.90 11.29
CA VAL A 27 -9.52 11.84 11.61
C VAL A 27 -9.64 13.07 10.72
N ARG A 28 -9.63 14.27 11.33
CA ARG A 28 -9.60 15.52 10.57
C ARG A 28 -8.24 15.69 9.89
N VAL A 29 -8.27 15.98 8.60
CA VAL A 29 -7.08 16.10 7.75
C VAL A 29 -6.90 17.55 7.33
N THR A 30 -5.78 18.16 7.68
CA THR A 30 -5.41 19.53 7.28
C THR A 30 -4.00 19.52 6.68
N TRP A 31 -3.85 18.89 5.52
CA TRP A 31 -2.54 18.75 4.87
C TRP A 31 -2.71 18.91 3.36
N LYS A 32 -1.60 19.21 2.69
CA LYS A 32 -1.49 19.15 1.23
C LYS A 32 -0.41 18.14 0.88
N ILE A 33 -0.78 17.11 0.12
CA ILE A 33 0.13 16.07 -0.35
C ILE A 33 0.06 16.09 -1.88
N THR A 34 1.22 16.07 -2.52
CA THR A 34 1.34 16.01 -3.98
C THR A 34 2.20 14.83 -4.38
N TYR A 35 1.83 14.15 -5.47
CA TYR A 35 2.61 13.08 -6.08
C TYR A 35 2.79 13.38 -7.58
N CYS A 36 4.03 13.52 -8.03
CA CYS A 36 4.35 13.84 -9.43
C CYS A 36 3.61 15.07 -9.99
N GLY A 37 3.37 16.09 -9.14
CA GLY A 37 2.66 17.32 -9.52
C GLY A 37 1.14 17.27 -9.37
N TYR A 38 0.57 16.10 -9.06
CA TYR A 38 -0.86 15.92 -8.80
C TYR A 38 -1.17 15.98 -7.30
N ASP A 39 -2.24 16.64 -6.92
CA ASP A 39 -2.78 16.66 -5.57
C ASP A 39 -3.32 15.28 -5.17
N PHE A 40 -3.34 15.00 -3.86
CA PHE A 40 -3.70 13.69 -3.28
C PHE A 40 -5.06 13.13 -3.71
N LEU A 41 -6.00 13.99 -4.07
CA LEU A 41 -7.35 13.62 -4.51
C LEU A 41 -7.45 13.38 -6.02
N GLU A 42 -6.41 13.70 -6.79
CA GLU A 42 -6.38 13.53 -8.25
C GLU A 42 -5.96 12.12 -8.68
N PHE A 43 -5.55 11.27 -7.74
CA PHE A 43 -5.19 9.87 -7.97
C PHE A 43 -5.73 8.98 -6.85
N VAL A 44 -5.50 7.67 -6.95
CA VAL A 44 -5.87 6.69 -5.92
C VAL A 44 -4.61 6.24 -5.17
N PRO A 45 -4.30 6.83 -4.00
CA PRO A 45 -3.06 6.55 -3.25
C PRO A 45 -2.84 5.08 -2.95
N GLN A 46 -3.92 4.32 -2.71
CA GLN A 46 -3.86 2.89 -2.40
C GLN A 46 -3.43 2.02 -3.61
N ARG A 47 -3.49 2.57 -4.83
CA ARG A 47 -3.00 1.90 -6.06
C ARG A 47 -1.59 2.35 -6.45
N THR A 48 -1.19 3.56 -6.05
CA THR A 48 0.11 4.15 -6.42
C THR A 48 1.16 4.00 -5.31
N CYS A 49 0.73 3.80 -4.06
CA CYS A 49 1.58 3.60 -2.90
C CYS A 49 1.20 2.31 -2.16
N ALA A 50 2.20 1.55 -1.74
CA ALA A 50 2.03 0.39 -0.87
C ALA A 50 2.43 0.72 0.56
N TYR A 51 1.51 0.49 1.51
CA TYR A 51 1.80 0.56 2.94
C TYR A 51 1.99 -0.85 3.51
N ILE A 52 3.19 -1.12 4.01
CA ILE A 52 3.55 -2.34 4.72
C ILE A 52 3.31 -2.08 6.21
N SER A 53 2.43 -2.88 6.79
CA SER A 53 2.06 -2.79 8.20
C SER A 53 3.15 -3.38 9.10
N GLN A 54 3.15 -3.02 10.38
CA GLN A 54 4.05 -3.65 11.37
C GLN A 54 3.73 -5.14 11.57
N HIS A 55 2.48 -5.53 11.33
CA HIS A 55 2.02 -6.90 11.45
C HIS A 55 1.93 -7.50 10.06
N ASP A 56 2.56 -8.65 9.89
CA ASP A 56 2.46 -9.40 8.67
C ASP A 56 1.13 -10.17 8.62
N LEU A 57 0.55 -10.23 7.43
CA LEU A 57 -0.70 -10.95 7.17
C LEU A 57 -0.39 -12.09 6.20
N TYR A 58 -0.11 -13.27 6.73
CA TYR A 58 0.06 -14.49 5.95
C TYR A 58 -0.50 -15.70 6.72
N HIS A 59 -0.89 -16.74 5.98
CA HIS A 59 -1.32 -18.01 6.56
C HIS A 59 -0.08 -18.85 6.88
N GLY A 60 0.12 -19.22 8.15
CA GLY A 60 1.34 -19.89 8.60
C GLY A 60 1.58 -21.28 8.02
N GLU A 61 0.58 -21.89 7.39
CA GLU A 61 0.68 -23.21 6.77
C GLU A 61 1.06 -23.15 5.28
N MET A 62 1.09 -21.96 4.67
CA MET A 62 1.49 -21.79 3.26
C MET A 62 3.00 -21.65 3.12
N THR A 63 3.54 -22.21 2.04
CA THR A 63 4.90 -21.90 1.59
C THR A 63 5.00 -20.45 1.07
N VAL A 64 6.23 -19.97 0.93
CA VAL A 64 6.50 -18.64 0.33
C VAL A 64 5.92 -18.54 -1.09
N ARG A 65 6.08 -19.60 -1.90
CA ARG A 65 5.56 -19.62 -3.28
C ARG A 65 4.04 -19.50 -3.31
N GLU A 66 3.36 -20.29 -2.49
CA GLU A 66 1.89 -20.26 -2.41
C GLU A 66 1.38 -18.90 -1.92
N THR A 67 2.04 -18.32 -0.91
CA THR A 67 1.68 -16.99 -0.39
C THR A 67 1.82 -15.89 -1.45
N LEU A 68 2.89 -15.94 -2.25
CA LEU A 68 3.11 -14.99 -3.34
C LEU A 68 2.11 -15.19 -4.50
N ASP A 69 1.83 -16.45 -4.88
CA ASP A 69 0.85 -16.76 -5.92
C ASP A 69 -0.57 -16.30 -5.51
N PHE A 70 -0.97 -16.59 -4.27
CA PHE A 70 -2.22 -16.10 -3.70
C PHE A 70 -2.31 -14.56 -3.72
N SER A 71 -1.25 -13.88 -3.25
CA SER A 71 -1.19 -12.42 -3.23
C SER A 71 -1.28 -11.83 -4.66
N GLY A 72 -0.59 -12.43 -5.63
CA GLY A 72 -0.64 -12.03 -7.03
C GLY A 72 -2.04 -12.13 -7.65
N ARG A 73 -2.79 -13.19 -7.32
CA ARG A 73 -4.19 -13.34 -7.74
C ARG A 73 -5.10 -12.30 -7.10
N CYS A 74 -4.95 -12.02 -5.80
CA CYS A 74 -5.75 -11.01 -5.08
C CYS A 74 -5.49 -9.57 -5.55
N LEU A 75 -4.26 -9.26 -5.95
CA LEU A 75 -3.89 -7.93 -6.46
C LEU A 75 -4.30 -7.72 -7.93
N GLY A 76 -4.92 -8.72 -8.57
CA GLY A 76 -5.39 -8.66 -9.95
C GLY A 76 -4.29 -8.77 -11.00
N VAL A 77 -3.05 -9.02 -10.59
CA VAL A 77 -1.89 -9.13 -11.50
C VAL A 77 -1.99 -10.37 -12.39
N GLY A 78 -2.71 -11.41 -11.94
CA GLY A 78 -2.95 -12.64 -12.71
C GLY A 78 -3.56 -12.36 -14.09
N THR A 79 -4.54 -11.46 -14.18
CA THR A 79 -5.18 -11.12 -15.47
C THR A 79 -4.21 -10.51 -16.49
N ILE A 80 -3.23 -9.71 -16.04
CA ILE A 80 -2.22 -9.11 -16.93
C ILE A 80 -1.23 -10.18 -17.38
N PHE A 81 -0.86 -11.11 -16.50
CA PHE A 81 0.04 -12.21 -16.84
C PHE A 81 -0.60 -13.20 -17.81
N ASP A 82 -1.87 -13.55 -17.61
CA ASP A 82 -2.64 -14.42 -18.51
C ASP A 82 -2.81 -13.76 -19.89
N MET A 83 -3.17 -12.47 -19.94
CA MET A 83 -3.24 -11.72 -21.21
C MET A 83 -1.89 -11.65 -21.93
N LEU A 84 -0.78 -11.49 -21.20
CA LEU A 84 0.56 -11.49 -21.79
C LEU A 84 0.99 -12.87 -22.29
N ALA A 85 0.55 -13.95 -21.62
CA ALA A 85 0.80 -15.32 -22.04
C ALA A 85 -0.05 -15.73 -23.25
N GLU A 86 -1.26 -15.20 -23.41
CA GLU A 86 -2.09 -15.40 -24.61
C GLU A 86 -1.53 -14.69 -25.87
N LEU A 87 -0.66 -13.69 -25.68
CA LEU A 87 -0.03 -12.92 -26.76
C LEU A 87 1.32 -13.51 -27.22
N SER A 88 1.82 -14.56 -26.57
CA SER A 88 3.06 -15.28 -26.93
C SER A 88 2.80 -16.60 -27.60
#